data_AF-I1T305-F1
#
_entry.id   AF-I1T305-F1
#
_cell.length_a   1.000
_cell.length_b   1.000
_cell.length_c   1.000
_cell.angle_alpha   90.00
_cell.angle_beta   90.00
_cell.angle_gamma   90.00
#
_symmetry.space_group_name_H-M   'P 1'
#
loop_
_entity.id
_entity.type
_entity.pdbx_description
1 polymer ?
#
loop_
_entity_poly.entity_id
_entity_poly.type
_entity_poly.pdbx_seq_one_letter_code
_entity_poly.pdbx_strand_id
1 'polypeptide(L)' 'ILTLKSGLPAVSSKERLEILDDEKHVMSFSVVGGDHRLNNYRSVTSLHVAPGGRGTVVVESYVVDVP' A
#
# COMPACT_ATOMS: atom_id res chain seq x y z
N ILE A 1 8.80 10.04 4.46
CA ILE A 1 9.72 9.47 3.45
C ILE A 1 10.03 8.07 3.92
N LEU A 2 9.59 7.04 3.18
CA LEU A 2 9.94 5.66 3.48
C LEU A 2 11.23 5.31 2.75
N THR A 3 12.16 4.66 3.46
CA THR A 3 13.41 4.17 2.88
C THR A 3 13.22 2.73 2.44
N LEU A 4 13.29 2.46 1.14
CA LEU A 4 13.13 1.11 0.61
C LEU A 4 14.43 0.30 0.80
N LYS A 5 14.28 -0.97 1.21
CA LYS A 5 15.36 -1.96 1.29
C LYS A 5 15.07 -3.09 0.31
N SER A 6 15.19 -2.81 -0.99
CA SER A 6 14.80 -3.74 -2.07
C SER A 6 15.99 -4.41 -2.79
N GLY A 7 17.24 -4.09 -2.42
CA GLY A 7 18.46 -4.58 -3.11
C GLY A 7 18.73 -3.89 -4.46
N LEU A 8 17.83 -3.00 -4.91
CA LEU A 8 18.02 -2.11 -6.05
C LEU A 8 18.32 -0.69 -5.54
N PRO A 9 19.01 0.17 -6.31
CA PRO A 9 19.41 1.53 -5.91
C PRO A 9 18.24 2.53 -5.73
N ALA A 10 17.03 2.04 -5.51
CA ALA A 10 15.86 2.83 -5.16
C ALA A 10 15.83 3.08 -3.64
N VAL A 11 16.18 4.29 -3.21
CA VAL A 11 16.45 4.58 -1.79
C VAL A 11 15.25 5.18 -1.06
N SER A 12 14.31 5.84 -1.75
CA SER A 12 13.20 6.51 -1.07
C SER A 12 11.88 6.53 -1.85
N SER A 13 10.78 6.49 -1.10
CA SER A 13 9.40 6.68 -1.56
C SER A 13 8.76 7.86 -0.81
N LYS A 14 8.10 8.73 -1.58
CA LYS A 14 7.20 9.77 -1.08
C LYS A 14 5.78 9.27 -1.29
N GLU A 15 5.06 9.07 -0.20
CA GLU A 15 3.74 8.46 -0.20
C GLU A 15 2.71 9.44 0.34
N ARG A 16 1.50 9.33 -0.18
CA ARG A 16 0.34 10.10 0.26
C ARG A 16 -0.75 9.13 0.70
N LEU A 17 -1.29 9.39 1.90
CA LEU A 17 -2.48 8.71 2.38
C LEU A 17 -3.69 9.18 1.56
N GLU A 18 -4.40 8.23 0.94
CA GLU A 18 -5.57 8.49 0.08
C GLU A 18 -6.88 8.15 0.78
N ILE A 19 -6.91 7.08 1.59
CA ILE A 19 -8.08 6.64 2.34
C ILE A 19 -7.64 6.27 3.75
N LEU A 20 -8.39 6.73 4.75
CA LEU A 20 -8.35 6.27 6.13
C LEU A 20 -9.79 6.19 6.64
N ASP A 21 -10.36 4.98 6.61
CA ASP A 21 -11.71 4.70 7.10
C ASP A 21 -11.60 3.71 8.26
N ASP A 22 -11.66 4.24 9.48
CA ASP A 22 -11.52 3.45 10.72
C ASP A 22 -12.72 2.53 10.95
N GLU A 23 -13.92 2.93 10.53
CA GLU A 23 -15.14 2.14 10.71
C GLU A 23 -15.17 0.93 9.78
N LYS A 24 -14.72 1.10 8.54
CA LYS A 24 -14.63 -0.01 7.57
C LYS A 24 -13.29 -0.74 7.63
N HIS A 25 -12.35 -0.27 8.44
CA HIS A 25 -10.97 -0.78 8.53
C HIS A 25 -10.28 -0.83 7.15
N VAL A 26 -10.37 0.28 6.40
CA VAL A 26 -9.77 0.42 5.07
C VAL A 26 -8.75 1.56 5.06
N MET A 27 -7.56 1.26 4.53
CA MET A 27 -6.50 2.24 4.31
C MET A 27 -6.01 2.16 2.86
N SER A 28 -5.69 3.30 2.25
CA SER A 28 -5.06 3.36 0.92
C SER A 28 -3.98 4.42 0.89
N PHE A 29 -2.90 4.14 0.18
CA PHE A 29 -1.88 5.13 -0.13
C PHE A 29 -1.47 5.05 -1.60
N SER A 30 -0.93 6.16 -2.10
CA SER A 30 -0.30 6.23 -3.41
C SER A 30 1.15 6.69 -3.29
N VAL A 31 1.97 6.25 -4.24
CA VAL A 31 3.34 6.74 -4.40
C VAL A 31 3.29 7.97 -5.30
N VAL A 32 3.68 9.11 -4.76
CA VAL A 32 3.64 10.42 -5.46
C VAL A 32 5.01 10.90 -5.92
N GLY A 33 6.06 10.16 -5.59
CA GLY A 33 7.43 10.42 -6.03
C GLY A 33 8.43 9.51 -5.32
N GLY A 34 9.69 9.56 -5.74
CA GLY A 34 10.75 8.70 -5.21
C GLY A 34 11.67 8.23 -6.32
N ASP A 35 12.76 7.57 -5.92
CA ASP A 35 13.82 7.13 -6.83
C ASP A 35 13.59 5.68 -7.28
N HIS A 36 12.37 5.34 -7.72
CA HIS A 36 11.99 3.98 -8.12
C HIS A 36 10.98 3.97 -9.26
N ARG A 37 10.84 2.82 -9.93
CA ARG A 37 9.96 2.60 -11.08
C ARG A 37 8.50 2.29 -10.74
N LEU A 38 8.04 2.62 -9.53
CA LEU A 38 6.65 2.42 -9.08
C LEU A 38 5.74 3.57 -9.56
N ASN A 39 5.74 3.84 -10.86
CA ASN A 39 4.94 4.90 -11.44
C ASN A 39 3.44 4.61 -11.25
N ASN A 40 2.70 5.63 -10.79
CA ASN A 40 1.27 5.56 -10.51
C ASN A 40 0.88 4.40 -9.56
N TYR A 41 1.79 3.97 -8.69
CA TYR A 41 1.49 2.94 -7.72
C TYR A 41 0.43 3.41 -6.72
N ARG A 42 -0.59 2.59 -6.54
CA ARG A 42 -1.63 2.78 -5.54
C ARG A 42 -2.00 1.45 -4.92
N SER A 43 -1.99 1.40 -3.59
CA SER A 43 -2.41 0.23 -2.81
C SER A 43 -3.65 0.53 -1.98
N VAL A 44 -4.49 -0.48 -1.77
CA VAL A 44 -5.61 -0.50 -0.83
C VAL A 44 -5.48 -1.73 0.04
N THR A 45 -5.50 -1.52 1.35
CA THR A 45 -5.48 -2.55 2.38
C THR A 45 -6.79 -2.50 3.16
N SER A 46 -7.44 -3.66 3.33
CA SER A 46 -8.68 -3.80 4.09
C SER A 46 -8.59 -4.99 5.04
N LEU A 47 -9.22 -4.85 6.21
CA LEU A 47 -9.24 -5.87 7.25
C LEU A 47 -10.66 -6.42 7.41
N HIS A 48 -10.77 -7.75 7.44
CA HIS A 48 -12.03 -8.46 7.55
C HIS A 48 -11.96 -9.51 8.64
N VAL A 49 -13.07 -9.80 9.31
CA VAL A 49 -13.14 -10.92 10.24
C VAL A 49 -13.01 -12.22 9.46
N ALA A 50 -12.13 -13.12 9.90
CA ALA A 50 -11.94 -14.40 9.23
C ALA A 50 -13.22 -15.26 9.28
N PRO A 51 -13.47 -16.10 8.25
CA PRO A 51 -14.54 -17.08 8.30
C PRO A 51 -14.45 -17.93 9.58
N GLY A 52 -15.54 -18.00 10.34
CA GLY A 52 -15.56 -18.68 11.65
C GLY A 52 -15.17 -17.80 12.85
N GLY A 53 -14.97 -16.50 12.65
CA GLY A 53 -14.86 -15.52 13.75
C GLY A 53 -13.53 -15.57 14.51
N ARG A 54 -12.56 -16.36 14.06
CA ARG A 54 -11.24 -16.49 14.68
C ARG A 54 -10.16 -15.95 13.76
N GLY A 55 -9.74 -14.71 14.03
CA GLY A 55 -8.65 -14.03 13.32
C GLY A 55 -9.13 -12.98 12.32
N THR A 56 -8.15 -12.40 11.62
CA THR A 56 -8.36 -11.31 10.67
C THR A 56 -7.80 -11.72 9.31
N VAL A 57 -8.60 -11.53 8.27
CA VAL A 57 -8.16 -11.60 6.87
C VAL A 57 -7.75 -10.20 6.45
N VAL A 58 -6.49 -10.04 6.07
CA VAL A 58 -5.98 -8.79 5.49
C VAL A 58 -5.94 -8.98 3.97
N VAL A 59 -6.62 -8.09 3.24
CA VAL A 59 -6.56 -8.06 1.78
C VAL A 59 -5.82 -6.80 1.37
N GLU A 60 -4.69 -6.98 0.69
CA GLU A 60 -3.97 -5.91 0.03
C GLU A 60 -4.07 -6.09 -1.48
N SER A 61 -4.40 -5.01 -2.19
CA SER A 61 -4.46 -4.96 -3.64
C SER A 61 -3.79 -3.70 -4.13
N TYR A 62 -3.11 -3.78 -5.28
CA TYR A 62 -2.42 -2.64 -5.85
C TYR A 62 -2.55 -2.58 -7.37
N VAL A 63 -2.33 -1.39 -7.91
CA VAL A 63 -2.15 -1.14 -9.34
C VAL A 63 -0.84 -0.40 -9.54
N VAL A 64 -0.14 -0.68 -10.63
CA VAL A 64 1.13 -0.04 -11.00
C VAL A 64 1.32 -0.15 -12.50
N ASP A 65 1.96 0.86 -13.10
CA ASP A 65 2.33 0.80 -14.52
C ASP A 65 3.42 -0.25 -14.76
N VAL A 66 3.29 -1.00 -15.85
CA VAL A 66 4.34 -1.92 -16.32
C VAL A 66 5.29 -1.13 -17.25
N PRO A 67 6.61 -1.13 -16.99
CA PRO A 67 7.58 -0.42 -17.82
C PRO A 67 7.72 -0.94 -19.26
#